data_AF-A0A963ZXV2-F1
#
_entry.id   AF-A0A963ZXV2-F1
#
_cell.length_a   1.000
_cell.length_b   1.000
_cell.length_c   1.000
_cell.angle_alpha   90.00
_cell.angle_beta   90.00
_cell.angle_gamma   90.00
#
_symmetry.space_group_name_H-M   'P 1'
#
loop_
_entity.id
_entity.type
_entity.pdbx_description
1 polymer ?
#
loop_
_entity_poly.entity_id
_entity_poly.type
_entity_poly.pdbx_seq_one_letter_code
_entity_poly.pdbx_strand_id
1 'polypeptide(L)'
;MTEKNRETLLSAIADLPQYRPAAGLWANIAEKLDAETAYQEALAELPAYNPPAAVWDEIQAQLDKPVRTGITRLRVLRTLRAAAAVGLLAVAGWLIRERVAGPGYTITYGEVSVYQTQPDEDQQDEMLIKTMLAEAGKSQVAEFPEFKALRTELAALNDAKAEVQQMMDRYGRNDEQLTVQLSDIEKQRTTVVKKMAEMI
;
A
#
# COMPACT_ATOMS: atom_id res chain seq x y z
N MET A 1 36.95 -14.01 -41.12
CA MET A 1 37.21 -13.45 -39.78
C MET A 1 36.88 -14.53 -38.76
N THR A 2 37.87 -15.00 -38.01
CA THR A 2 37.71 -16.04 -36.99
C THR A 2 37.21 -15.39 -35.72
N GLU A 3 36.07 -15.86 -35.21
CA GLU A 3 35.47 -15.34 -33.98
C GLU A 3 36.36 -15.69 -32.78
N LYS A 4 36.84 -14.66 -32.06
CA LYS A 4 37.81 -14.78 -30.98
C LYS A 4 37.34 -15.59 -29.77
N ASN A 5 36.02 -15.73 -29.59
CA ASN A 5 35.42 -16.29 -28.37
C ASN A 5 34.65 -17.59 -28.60
N ARG A 6 34.79 -18.21 -29.79
CA ARG A 6 34.02 -19.40 -30.17
C ARG A 6 34.18 -20.55 -29.17
N GLU A 7 35.40 -20.80 -28.70
CA GLU A 7 35.68 -21.89 -27.76
C GLU A 7 35.10 -21.61 -26.37
N THR A 8 35.22 -20.37 -25.89
CA THR A 8 34.62 -19.90 -24.63
C THR A 8 33.09 -19.99 -24.65
N LEU A 9 32.48 -19.69 -25.80
CA LEU A 9 31.03 -19.78 -25.95
C LEU A 9 30.55 -21.25 -25.92
N LEU A 10 31.28 -22.13 -26.61
CA LEU A 10 30.96 -23.56 -26.62
C LEU A 10 31.14 -24.21 -25.25
N SER A 11 32.17 -23.82 -24.49
CA SER A 11 32.35 -24.30 -23.12
C SER A 11 31.25 -23.79 -22.19
N ALA A 12 30.90 -22.50 -22.28
CA ALA A 12 29.84 -21.91 -21.46
C ALA A 12 28.47 -22.55 -21.74
N ILE A 13 28.16 -22.87 -23.00
CA ILE A 13 26.92 -23.56 -23.37
C ILE A 13 26.90 -25.00 -22.83
N ALA A 14 28.03 -25.70 -22.86
CA ALA A 14 28.14 -27.06 -22.32
C ALA A 14 27.98 -27.10 -20.79
N ASP A 15 28.39 -26.04 -20.09
CA ASP A 15 28.30 -25.90 -18.64
C ASP A 15 26.92 -25.38 -18.16
N LEU A 16 25.99 -25.09 -19.07
CA LEU A 16 24.66 -24.64 -18.66
C LEU A 16 23.91 -25.77 -17.94
N PRO A 17 23.33 -25.49 -16.75
CA PRO A 17 22.50 -26.46 -16.06
C PRO A 17 21.29 -26.84 -16.91
N GLN A 18 21.14 -28.13 -17.19
CA GLN A 18 19.97 -28.65 -17.88
C GLN A 18 18.82 -28.80 -16.89
N TYR A 19 17.97 -27.79 -16.80
CA TYR A 19 16.75 -27.87 -16.02
C TYR A 19 15.70 -28.66 -16.82
N ARG A 20 15.38 -29.86 -16.34
CA ARG A 20 14.18 -30.58 -16.77
C ARG A 20 13.14 -30.52 -15.67
N PRO A 21 11.86 -30.29 -16.01
CA PRO A 21 10.80 -30.37 -15.02
C PRO A 21 10.76 -31.77 -14.42
N ALA A 22 10.33 -31.85 -13.17
CA ALA A 22 10.12 -33.12 -12.49
C ALA A 22 9.20 -34.04 -13.33
N ALA A 23 9.52 -35.33 -13.37
CA ALA A 23 8.68 -36.30 -14.06
C ALA A 23 7.25 -36.24 -13.49
N GLY A 24 6.26 -36.11 -14.37
CA GLY A 24 4.85 -35.99 -13.98
C GLY A 24 4.37 -34.57 -13.69
N LEU A 25 5.22 -33.53 -13.71
CA LEU A 25 4.77 -32.13 -13.55
C LEU A 25 3.70 -31.78 -14.59
N TRP A 26 3.95 -32.12 -15.86
CA TRP A 26 3.01 -31.86 -16.95
C TRP A 26 1.70 -32.64 -16.80
N ALA A 27 1.75 -33.87 -16.29
CA ALA A 27 0.55 -34.66 -16.03
C ALA A 27 -0.29 -34.04 -14.90
N ASN A 28 0.35 -33.61 -13.81
CA ASN A 28 -0.32 -32.90 -12.71
C ASN A 28 -0.94 -31.57 -13.15
N ILE A 29 -0.26 -30.83 -14.04
CA ILE A 29 -0.81 -29.58 -14.59
C ILE A 29 -2.04 -29.89 -15.44
N ALA A 30 -1.98 -30.89 -16.32
CA ALA A 30 -3.11 -31.30 -17.16
C ALA A 30 -4.33 -31.72 -16.31
N GLU A 31 -4.12 -32.54 -15.29
CA GLU A 31 -5.19 -32.98 -14.38
C GLU A 31 -5.86 -31.81 -13.65
N LYS A 32 -5.06 -30.81 -13.21
CA LYS A 32 -5.59 -29.60 -12.58
C LYS A 32 -6.35 -28.69 -13.55
N LEU A 33 -5.93 -28.63 -14.82
CA LEU A 33 -6.65 -27.88 -15.85
C LEU A 33 -7.95 -28.57 -16.23
N ASP A 34 -7.99 -29.90 -16.26
CA ASP A 34 -9.23 -30.64 -16.49
C ASP A 34 -10.24 -30.39 -15.35
N ALA A 35 -9.78 -30.27 -14.11
CA ALA A 35 -10.63 -29.85 -12.99
C ALA A 35 -11.17 -28.41 -13.14
N GLU A 36 -10.48 -27.53 -13.86
CA GLU A 36 -10.95 -26.17 -14.13
C GLU A 36 -12.16 -26.15 -15.07
N THR A 37 -12.26 -27.12 -15.99
CA THR A 37 -13.42 -27.23 -16.89
C THR A 37 -14.71 -27.55 -16.13
N ALA A 38 -14.62 -28.25 -15.00
CA ALA A 38 -15.76 -28.51 -14.13
C ALA A 38 -16.31 -27.22 -13.48
N TYR A 39 -15.48 -26.18 -13.28
CA TYR A 39 -15.96 -24.89 -12.81
C TYR A 39 -16.77 -24.15 -13.88
N GLN A 40 -16.47 -24.31 -15.17
CA GLN A 40 -17.25 -23.69 -16.23
C GLN A 40 -18.66 -24.29 -16.33
N GLU A 41 -18.79 -25.60 -16.12
CA GLU A 41 -20.08 -26.27 -16.04
C GLU A 41 -20.88 -25.78 -14.81
N ALA A 42 -20.23 -25.68 -13.64
CA ALA A 42 -20.86 -25.16 -12.43
C ALA A 42 -21.27 -23.67 -12.55
N LEU A 43 -20.48 -22.85 -13.25
CA LEU A 43 -20.81 -21.44 -13.53
C LEU A 43 -22.03 -21.31 -14.45
N ALA A 44 -22.22 -22.24 -15.39
CA ALA A 44 -23.38 -22.26 -16.28
C ALA A 44 -24.67 -22.65 -15.56
N GLU A 45 -24.57 -23.40 -14.45
CA GLU A 45 -25.71 -23.79 -13.62
C GLU A 45 -26.12 -22.72 -12.59
N LEU A 46 -25.31 -21.66 -12.41
CA LEU A 46 -25.64 -20.61 -11.46
C LEU A 46 -26.87 -19.81 -11.92
N PRO A 47 -27.86 -19.60 -11.04
CA PRO A 47 -29.01 -18.78 -11.36
C PRO A 47 -28.60 -17.32 -11.60
N ALA A 48 -29.04 -16.78 -12.73
CA ALA A 48 -28.91 -15.35 -13.01
C ALA A 48 -29.95 -14.58 -12.18
N TYR A 49 -29.50 -13.93 -11.10
CA TYR A 49 -30.34 -13.02 -10.33
C TYR A 49 -30.23 -11.61 -10.89
N ASN A 50 -31.35 -11.06 -11.35
CA ASN A 50 -31.44 -9.63 -11.67
C ASN A 50 -32.20 -8.93 -10.53
N PRO A 51 -31.68 -7.84 -9.96
CA PRO A 51 -32.38 -7.09 -8.92
C PRO A 51 -33.76 -6.58 -9.42
N PRO A 52 -34.79 -6.57 -8.56
CA PRO A 52 -36.09 -6.00 -8.91
C PRO A 52 -35.98 -4.52 -9.30
N ALA A 53 -36.77 -4.09 -10.30
CA ALA A 53 -36.77 -2.70 -10.79
C ALA A 53 -36.98 -1.66 -9.67
N ALA A 54 -37.79 -1.98 -8.66
CA ALA A 54 -38.04 -1.12 -7.50
C ALA A 54 -36.78 -0.73 -6.73
N VAL A 55 -35.75 -1.59 -6.70
CA VAL A 55 -34.46 -1.29 -6.05
C VAL A 55 -33.72 -0.20 -6.82
N TRP A 56 -33.75 -0.27 -8.16
CA TRP A 56 -33.15 0.75 -9.01
C TRP A 56 -33.89 2.09 -8.91
N ASP A 57 -35.22 2.04 -8.91
CA ASP A 57 -36.06 3.23 -8.78
C ASP A 57 -35.80 3.95 -7.44
N GLU A 58 -35.59 3.20 -6.35
CA GLU A 58 -35.29 3.77 -5.04
C GLU A 58 -33.90 4.41 -4.98
N ILE A 59 -32.89 3.79 -5.59
CA ILE A 59 -31.54 4.37 -5.69
C ILE A 59 -31.60 5.70 -6.47
N GLN A 60 -32.31 5.72 -7.60
CA GLN A 60 -32.45 6.92 -8.42
C GLN A 60 -33.21 8.04 -7.67
N ALA A 61 -34.27 7.68 -6.96
CA ALA A 61 -35.02 8.61 -6.12
C ALA A 61 -34.20 9.16 -4.94
N GLN A 62 -33.16 8.47 -4.46
CA GLN A 62 -32.26 8.98 -3.43
C GLN A 62 -31.21 9.94 -3.98
N LEU A 63 -30.73 9.71 -5.21
CA LEU A 63 -29.78 10.59 -5.90
C LEU A 63 -30.41 11.95 -6.26
N ASP A 64 -31.71 11.97 -6.59
CA ASP A 64 -32.42 13.20 -6.99
C ASP A 64 -32.84 14.11 -5.81
N LYS A 65 -32.59 13.71 -4.56
CA LYS A 65 -32.95 14.52 -3.39
C LYS A 65 -31.96 15.67 -3.19
N PRO A 66 -32.39 16.95 -3.25
CA PRO A 66 -31.49 18.07 -2.99
C PRO A 66 -31.06 18.06 -1.51
N VAL A 67 -29.75 18.14 -1.27
CA VAL A 67 -29.17 18.26 0.06
C VAL A 67 -29.70 19.54 0.72
N ARG A 68 -30.51 19.39 1.77
CA ARG A 68 -31.15 20.53 2.47
C ARG A 68 -30.12 21.31 3.29
N THR A 69 -29.53 22.36 2.73
CA THR A 69 -28.71 23.35 3.47
C THR A 69 -29.59 24.43 4.10
N GLY A 70 -30.37 24.06 5.12
CA GLY A 70 -31.32 24.97 5.78
C GLY A 70 -30.80 25.59 7.07
N ILE A 71 -29.93 26.61 7.02
CA ILE A 71 -29.64 27.46 8.20
C ILE A 71 -29.37 28.92 7.78
N THR A 72 -30.38 29.79 7.66
CA THR A 72 -30.07 31.25 7.48
C THR A 72 -30.99 32.27 8.16
N ARG A 73 -32.20 31.99 8.66
CA ARG A 73 -33.10 33.10 9.08
C ARG A 73 -33.43 33.27 10.56
N LEU A 74 -33.12 32.32 11.46
CA LEU A 74 -33.50 32.43 12.88
C LEU A 74 -32.37 32.88 13.85
N ARG A 75 -31.14 33.08 13.37
CA ARG A 75 -29.96 33.36 14.22
C ARG A 75 -29.63 34.83 14.46
N VAL A 76 -30.22 35.77 13.71
CA VAL A 76 -29.79 37.18 13.72
C VAL A 76 -30.36 37.98 14.90
N LEU A 77 -31.49 37.58 15.51
CA LEU A 77 -32.11 38.35 16.62
C LEU A 77 -31.66 37.96 18.04
N ARG A 78 -30.80 36.94 18.23
CA ARG A 78 -30.37 36.48 19.56
C ARG A 78 -28.97 36.95 20.00
N THR A 79 -28.22 37.66 19.15
CA THR A 79 -26.78 37.92 19.38
C THR A 79 -26.44 39.19 20.18
N LEU A 80 -27.42 39.98 20.64
CA LEU A 80 -27.10 41.21 21.39
C LEU A 80 -26.95 41.05 22.92
N ARG A 81 -27.14 39.85 23.49
CA ARG A 81 -26.90 39.58 24.93
C ARG A 81 -25.82 38.52 25.22
N ALA A 82 -25.21 37.93 24.19
CA ALA A 82 -24.29 36.80 24.34
C ALA A 82 -22.79 37.18 24.32
N ALA A 83 -22.44 38.47 24.16
CA ALA A 83 -21.03 38.88 24.05
C ALA A 83 -20.26 38.79 25.39
N ALA A 84 -20.91 39.08 26.52
CA ALA A 84 -20.26 39.03 27.84
C ALA A 84 -19.98 37.59 28.33
N ALA A 85 -20.86 36.63 27.99
CA ALA A 85 -20.70 35.23 28.38
C ALA A 85 -19.57 34.54 27.59
N VAL A 86 -19.38 34.89 26.32
CA VAL A 86 -18.27 34.38 25.49
C VAL A 86 -16.93 34.90 26.01
N GLY A 87 -16.85 36.15 26.49
CA GLY A 87 -15.64 36.69 27.12
C GLY A 87 -15.24 35.92 28.39
N LEU A 88 -16.18 35.65 29.29
CA LEU A 88 -15.90 34.88 30.52
C LEU A 88 -15.54 33.41 30.22
N LEU A 89 -16.19 32.78 29.24
CA LEU A 89 -15.85 31.41 28.82
C LEU A 89 -14.51 31.34 28.09
N ALA A 90 -14.10 32.39 27.38
CA ALA A 90 -12.78 32.44 26.74
C ALA A 90 -11.65 32.57 27.78
N VAL A 91 -11.83 33.40 28.81
CA VAL A 91 -10.85 33.53 29.92
C VAL A 91 -10.80 32.26 30.76
N ALA A 92 -11.95 31.65 31.07
CA ALA A 92 -12.00 30.36 31.76
C ALA A 92 -11.40 29.22 30.92
N GLY A 93 -11.69 29.17 29.62
CA GLY A 93 -11.12 28.19 28.69
C GLY A 93 -9.61 28.36 28.50
N TRP A 94 -9.09 29.59 28.56
CA TRP A 94 -7.65 29.85 28.50
C TRP A 94 -6.94 29.35 29.77
N LEU A 95 -7.50 29.58 30.96
CA LEU A 95 -6.96 29.06 32.23
C LEU A 95 -7.05 27.52 32.35
N ILE A 96 -8.02 26.89 31.71
CA ILE A 96 -8.17 25.42 31.67
C ILE A 96 -7.24 24.80 30.62
N ARG A 97 -6.95 25.50 29.52
CA ARG A 97 -6.06 25.04 28.44
C ARG A 97 -4.61 24.86 28.89
N GLU A 98 -4.13 25.66 29.85
CA GLU A 98 -2.80 25.43 30.45
C GLU A 98 -2.75 24.17 31.34
N ARG A 99 -3.90 23.64 31.77
CA ARG A 99 -3.98 22.46 32.67
C ARG A 99 -4.37 21.16 31.98
N VAL A 100 -4.78 21.19 30.71
CA VAL A 100 -5.22 20.01 29.96
C VAL A 100 -4.43 19.90 28.65
N ALA A 101 -3.17 19.49 28.75
CA ALA A 101 -2.49 18.81 27.66
C ALA A 101 -2.95 17.35 27.64
N GLY A 102 -4.09 17.09 27.00
CA GLY A 102 -4.55 15.75 26.65
C GLY A 102 -4.08 15.38 25.23
N PRO A 103 -3.82 14.09 24.94
CA PRO A 103 -3.21 13.68 23.69
C PRO A 103 -4.12 13.98 22.49
N GLY A 104 -3.56 14.62 21.47
CA GLY A 104 -4.25 14.92 20.22
C GLY A 104 -4.55 13.62 19.48
N TYR A 105 -5.83 13.35 19.22
CA TYR A 105 -6.21 12.26 18.34
C TYR A 105 -6.37 12.80 16.91
N THR A 106 -5.53 12.26 16.03
CA THR A 106 -5.62 12.43 14.58
C THR A 106 -6.61 11.41 14.05
N ILE A 107 -7.68 11.86 13.41
CA ILE A 107 -8.57 10.96 12.67
C ILE A 107 -7.93 10.69 11.31
N THR A 108 -7.41 9.49 11.14
CA THR A 108 -6.82 9.00 9.89
C THR A 108 -7.88 8.23 9.12
N TYR A 109 -8.16 8.63 7.88
CA TYR A 109 -9.00 7.85 6.96
C TYR A 109 -8.17 6.69 6.43
N GLY A 110 -8.64 5.46 6.65
CA GLY A 110 -8.06 4.25 6.06
C GLY A 110 -8.64 4.04 4.67
N GLU A 111 -7.93 4.48 3.63
CA GLU A 111 -8.11 3.92 2.30
C GLU A 111 -7.38 2.57 2.29
N VAL A 112 -8.16 1.47 2.34
CA VAL A 112 -7.62 0.12 2.23
C VAL A 112 -7.28 -0.12 0.76
N SER A 113 -6.08 0.27 0.35
CA SER A 113 -5.48 -0.28 -0.86
C SER A 113 -5.14 -1.74 -0.56
N VAL A 114 -5.93 -2.66 -1.10
CA VAL A 114 -5.61 -4.08 -1.09
C VAL A 114 -4.34 -4.24 -1.93
N TYR A 115 -3.19 -4.29 -1.27
CA TYR A 115 -1.94 -4.70 -1.92
C TYR A 115 -2.08 -6.18 -2.26
N GLN A 116 -2.54 -6.47 -3.47
CA GLN A 116 -2.30 -7.78 -4.06
C GLN A 116 -0.80 -7.89 -4.29
N THR A 117 -0.12 -8.65 -3.44
CA THR A 117 1.30 -8.95 -3.59
C THR A 117 1.48 -9.74 -4.89
N GLN A 118 1.77 -9.05 -5.99
CA GLN A 118 2.25 -9.66 -7.22
C GLN A 118 3.77 -9.84 -7.09
N PRO A 119 4.27 -11.09 -6.98
CA PRO A 119 5.68 -11.36 -6.66
C PRO A 119 6.69 -10.91 -7.74
N ASP A 120 6.22 -10.59 -8.95
CA ASP A 120 7.08 -10.27 -10.09
C ASP A 120 7.45 -8.78 -10.21
N GLU A 121 6.65 -7.85 -9.66
CA GLU A 121 6.94 -6.41 -9.71
C GLU A 121 7.94 -5.98 -8.60
N ASP A 122 7.80 -6.56 -7.39
CA ASP A 122 8.65 -6.25 -6.24
C ASP A 122 10.16 -6.48 -6.50
N GLN A 123 10.50 -7.49 -7.31
CA GLN A 123 11.91 -7.83 -7.61
C GLN A 123 12.58 -6.77 -8.50
N GLN A 124 11.83 -6.18 -9.43
CA GLN A 124 12.37 -5.16 -10.34
C GLN A 124 12.61 -3.85 -9.60
N ASP A 125 11.66 -3.45 -8.76
CA ASP A 125 11.76 -2.25 -7.94
C ASP A 125 12.92 -2.35 -6.93
N GLU A 126 13.10 -3.51 -6.30
CA GLU A 126 14.24 -3.74 -5.40
C GLU A 126 15.59 -3.62 -6.12
N MET A 127 15.68 -4.19 -7.33
CA MET A 127 16.91 -4.11 -8.13
C MET A 127 17.20 -2.67 -8.55
N LEU A 128 16.18 -1.88 -8.88
CA LEU A 128 16.32 -0.48 -9.25
C LEU A 128 16.76 0.39 -8.05
N ILE A 129 16.22 0.12 -6.86
CA ILE A 129 16.67 0.78 -5.62
C ILE A 129 18.14 0.43 -5.34
N LYS A 130 18.54 -0.84 -5.47
CA LYS A 130 19.94 -1.27 -5.25
C LYS A 130 20.91 -0.62 -6.23
N THR A 131 20.55 -0.52 -7.50
CA THR A 131 21.41 0.13 -8.51
C THR A 131 21.52 1.64 -8.25
N MET A 132 20.41 2.31 -7.92
CA MET A 132 20.41 3.72 -7.55
C MET A 132 21.31 4.00 -6.34
N LEU A 133 21.21 3.20 -5.27
CA LEU A 133 22.07 3.33 -4.08
C LEU A 133 23.55 3.08 -4.40
N ALA A 134 23.85 2.13 -5.28
CA ALA A 134 25.22 1.85 -5.71
C ALA A 134 25.82 3.01 -6.52
N GLU A 135 25.01 3.68 -7.34
CA GLU A 135 25.44 4.85 -8.10
C GLU A 135 25.58 6.09 -7.22
N ALA A 136 24.65 6.32 -6.31
CA ALA A 136 24.72 7.39 -5.31
C ALA A 136 25.99 7.28 -4.45
N GLY A 137 26.42 6.06 -4.12
CA GLY A 137 27.64 5.77 -3.36
C GLY A 137 28.93 6.21 -4.04
N LYS A 138 28.91 6.49 -5.36
CA LYS A 138 30.05 7.01 -6.12
C LYS A 138 30.04 8.55 -6.25
N SER A 139 28.93 9.19 -5.87
CA SER A 139 28.74 10.65 -5.94
C SER A 139 29.15 11.34 -4.64
N GLN A 140 29.38 12.66 -4.69
CA GLN A 140 29.58 13.49 -3.49
C GLN A 140 28.37 13.47 -2.54
N VAL A 141 27.18 13.15 -3.07
CA VAL A 141 25.93 13.03 -2.30
C VAL A 141 26.03 11.99 -1.19
N ALA A 142 26.85 10.94 -1.35
CA ALA A 142 27.08 9.92 -0.34
C ALA A 142 27.66 10.46 0.98
N GLU A 143 28.37 11.60 0.93
CA GLU A 143 28.97 12.21 2.11
C GLU A 143 28.01 13.11 2.88
N PHE A 144 26.89 13.49 2.29
CA PHE A 144 25.90 14.37 2.94
C PHE A 144 25.29 13.69 4.16
N PRO A 145 25.21 14.38 5.31
CA PRO A 145 24.68 13.81 6.55
C PRO A 145 23.21 13.40 6.42
N GLU A 146 22.41 14.16 5.66
CA GLU A 146 21.01 13.85 5.37
C GLU A 146 20.88 12.55 4.55
N PHE A 147 21.73 12.35 3.54
CA PHE A 147 21.73 11.13 2.73
C PHE A 147 22.14 9.89 3.55
N LYS A 148 23.13 10.03 4.45
CA LYS A 148 23.52 8.97 5.40
C LYS A 148 22.40 8.62 6.37
N ALA A 149 21.65 9.62 6.85
CA ALA A 149 20.49 9.41 7.70
C ALA A 149 19.38 8.65 6.96
N LEU A 150 19.03 9.08 5.74
CA LEU A 150 18.03 8.40 4.90
C LEU A 150 18.43 6.97 4.56
N ARG A 151 19.72 6.70 4.30
CA ARG A 151 20.22 5.33 4.07
C ARG A 151 20.08 4.45 5.30
N THR A 152 20.30 5.01 6.49
CA THR A 152 20.13 4.30 7.77
C THR A 152 18.66 4.03 8.04
N GLU A 153 17.79 5.01 7.79
CA GLU A 153 16.34 4.88 7.88
C GLU A 153 15.82 3.81 6.91
N LEU A 154 16.29 3.80 5.67
CA LEU A 154 15.92 2.80 4.66
C LEU A 154 16.31 1.39 5.10
N ALA A 155 17.50 1.22 5.70
CA ALA A 155 17.94 -0.07 6.23
C ALA A 155 17.02 -0.55 7.37
N ALA A 156 16.68 0.34 8.31
CA ALA A 156 15.77 0.02 9.41
C ALA A 156 14.36 -0.36 8.91
N LEU A 157 13.86 0.32 7.87
CA LEU A 157 12.57 -0.01 7.25
C LEU A 157 12.58 -1.37 6.55
N ASN A 158 13.70 -1.74 5.93
CA ASN A 158 13.85 -3.06 5.31
C ASN A 158 13.88 -4.18 6.38
N ASP A 159 14.56 -3.95 7.50
CA ASP A 159 14.60 -4.90 8.61
C ASP A 159 13.19 -5.08 9.23
N ALA A 160 12.48 -3.97 9.45
CA ALA A 160 11.10 -4.00 9.95
C ALA A 160 10.13 -4.72 8.99
N LYS A 161 10.27 -4.50 7.68
CA LYS A 161 9.51 -5.25 6.66
C LYS A 161 9.74 -6.75 6.79
N ALA A 162 11.00 -7.17 6.90
CA ALA A 162 11.36 -8.58 7.02
C ALA A 162 10.78 -9.21 8.29
N GLU A 163 10.78 -8.49 9.40
CA GLU A 163 10.20 -8.94 10.67
C GLU A 163 8.67 -9.12 10.56
N VAL A 164 7.95 -8.14 9.99
CA VAL A 164 6.50 -8.25 9.78
C VAL A 164 6.17 -9.39 8.82
N GLN A 165 6.93 -9.54 7.74
CA GLN A 165 6.75 -10.66 6.80
C GLN A 165 6.94 -12.01 7.50
N GLN A 166 7.94 -12.13 8.37
CA GLN A 166 8.17 -13.34 9.17
C GLN A 166 7.01 -13.61 10.15
N MET A 167 6.43 -12.57 10.75
CA MET A 167 5.25 -12.71 11.59
C MET A 167 4.05 -13.19 10.77
N MET A 168 3.84 -12.66 9.56
CA MET A 168 2.77 -13.10 8.66
C MET A 168 2.92 -14.56 8.24
N ASP A 169 4.15 -15.04 8.04
CA ASP A 169 4.41 -16.45 7.74
C ASP A 169 4.14 -17.37 8.94
N ARG A 170 4.32 -16.89 10.18
CA ARG A 170 4.08 -17.66 11.41
C ARG A 170 2.61 -17.68 11.86
N TYR A 171 1.93 -16.53 11.80
CA TYR A 171 0.58 -16.36 12.35
C TYR A 171 -0.52 -16.41 11.28
N GLY A 172 -0.14 -16.44 9.99
CA GLY A 172 -1.04 -16.47 8.86
C GLY A 172 -1.15 -15.10 8.19
N ARG A 173 -1.16 -15.11 6.86
CA ARG A 173 -1.12 -13.93 5.98
C ARG A 173 -2.38 -13.03 6.05
N ASN A 174 -3.39 -13.44 6.81
CA ASN A 174 -4.71 -12.80 6.87
C ASN A 174 -4.92 -11.93 8.14
N ASP A 175 -3.87 -11.72 8.94
CA ASP A 175 -3.97 -10.79 10.08
C ASP A 175 -4.06 -9.34 9.57
N GLU A 176 -5.20 -8.70 9.86
CA GLU A 176 -5.49 -7.32 9.47
C GLU A 176 -4.46 -6.33 10.04
N GLN A 177 -3.95 -6.56 11.25
CA GLN A 177 -2.96 -5.65 11.85
C GLN A 177 -1.61 -5.76 11.15
N LEU A 178 -1.18 -6.97 10.80
CA LEU A 178 0.10 -7.19 10.11
C LEU A 178 0.08 -6.68 8.67
N THR A 179 -1.05 -6.82 7.97
CA THR A 179 -1.21 -6.29 6.61
C THR A 179 -1.19 -4.75 6.59
N VAL A 180 -1.82 -4.10 7.58
CA VAL A 180 -1.75 -2.63 7.76
C VAL A 180 -0.33 -2.19 8.08
N GLN A 181 0.36 -2.86 9.01
CA GLN A 181 1.76 -2.53 9.35
C GLN A 181 2.70 -2.66 8.16
N LEU A 182 2.56 -3.73 7.37
CA LEU A 182 3.36 -3.92 6.16
C LEU A 182 3.11 -2.78 5.15
N SER A 183 1.85 -2.41 4.93
CA SER A 183 1.45 -1.29 4.06
C SER A 183 2.08 0.05 4.50
N ASP A 184 2.07 0.34 5.80
CA ASP A 184 2.66 1.57 6.32
C ASP A 184 4.19 1.58 6.15
N ILE A 185 4.86 0.44 6.36
CA ILE A 185 6.30 0.29 6.13
C ILE A 185 6.65 0.50 4.64
N GLU A 186 5.87 -0.06 3.72
CA GLU A 186 6.04 0.11 2.27
C GLU A 186 5.92 1.59 1.84
N LYS A 187 4.93 2.31 2.38
CA LYS A 187 4.76 3.75 2.13
C LYS A 187 5.94 4.56 2.65
N GLN A 188 6.42 4.25 3.84
CA GLN A 188 7.60 4.89 4.43
C GLN A 188 8.84 4.62 3.58
N ARG A 189 9.05 3.36 3.15
CA ARG A 189 10.17 2.99 2.28
C ARG A 189 10.16 3.79 0.98
N THR A 190 9.00 3.87 0.33
CA THR A 190 8.81 4.63 -0.91
C THR A 190 9.12 6.12 -0.71
N THR A 191 8.69 6.69 0.41
CA THR A 191 8.96 8.09 0.75
C THR A 191 10.46 8.35 0.94
N VAL A 192 11.16 7.45 1.64
CA VAL A 192 12.62 7.56 1.85
C VAL A 192 13.37 7.40 0.53
N VAL A 193 13.03 6.41 -0.29
CA VAL A 193 13.64 6.21 -1.62
C VAL A 193 13.44 7.44 -2.51
N LYS A 194 12.24 8.03 -2.52
CA LYS A 194 11.95 9.24 -3.28
C LYS A 194 12.82 10.41 -2.85
N LYS A 195 12.94 10.65 -1.54
CA LYS A 195 13.83 11.70 -1.01
C LYS A 195 15.28 11.45 -1.41
N MET A 196 15.75 10.21 -1.35
CA MET A 196 17.10 9.86 -1.79
C MET A 196 17.30 10.10 -3.28
N ALA A 197 16.28 9.82 -4.12
CA ALA A 197 16.33 10.04 -5.56
C ALA A 197 16.36 11.54 -5.93
N GLU A 198 15.66 12.38 -5.17
CA GLU A 198 15.68 13.84 -5.34
C GLU A 198 17.05 14.47 -5.00
N MET A 199 17.91 13.75 -4.27
CA MET A 199 19.24 14.22 -3.87
C MET A 199 20.37 13.81 -4.85
N ILE A 200 20.12 12.87 -5.76
CA ILE A 200 21.11 12.34 -6.73
C ILE A 200 20.99 13.12 -8.04
#